data_AF-A0A8D2LEI8-F1
#
_entry.id   AF-A0A8D2LEI8-F1
#
_cell.length_a   1.000
_cell.length_b   1.000
_cell.length_c   1.000
_cell.angle_alpha   90.00
_cell.angle_beta   90.00
_cell.angle_gamma   90.00
#
_symmetry.space_group_name_H-M   'P 1'
#
loop_
_entity.id
_entity.type
_entity.pdbx_description
1 polymer ?
#
loop_
_entity_poly.entity_id
_entity_poly.type
_entity_poly.pdbx_seq_one_letter_code
_entity_poly.pdbx_strand_id
1 'polypeptide(L)'
;AECEQQIPVLIEELITVEIWKQKIFPIVCRLEDFKPKSTFPIYLVLRHEASVINLLETVFYHKEICESAEDTILDLIDYTHRKLTLLVAQTASGKIPGKEDSNSELKKQAAEMEFEIALKALSVFRFITGLIESLPVNAVTRMLNTHNFPCLLVQLVEHCPWIYRKEGKLKKFEDGAWYEVPYEDHVKITKLDGQVWIALYNILLSSECQRKYNFNNFNKSQLLKVQDCKGSRLHLCVSHHD
;
A
#
# COMPACT_ATOMS: atom_id res chain seq x y z
N ALA A 1 -23.16 -7.03 -13.88
CA ALA A 1 -23.23 -7.38 -15.32
C ALA A 1 -22.15 -6.69 -16.15
N GLU A 2 -22.29 -5.42 -16.60
CA GLU A 2 -21.25 -4.77 -17.44
C GLU A 2 -19.98 -4.39 -16.67
N CYS A 3 -20.11 -3.90 -15.43
CA CYS A 3 -18.96 -3.47 -14.62
C CYS A 3 -18.06 -4.65 -14.17
N GLU A 4 -18.66 -5.79 -13.84
CA GLU A 4 -17.97 -7.03 -13.42
C GLU A 4 -17.02 -7.55 -14.51
N GLN A 5 -17.45 -7.51 -15.78
CA GLN A 5 -16.64 -7.96 -16.92
C GLN A 5 -15.41 -7.08 -17.18
N GLN A 6 -15.41 -5.85 -16.65
CA GLN A 6 -14.30 -4.90 -16.84
C GLN A 6 -13.23 -5.02 -15.73
N ILE A 7 -13.51 -5.71 -14.62
CA ILE A 7 -12.56 -5.82 -13.50
C ILE A 7 -11.25 -6.52 -13.91
N PRO A 8 -11.28 -7.68 -14.61
CA PRO A 8 -10.05 -8.30 -15.11
C PRO A 8 -9.26 -7.38 -16.03
N VAL A 9 -9.94 -6.62 -16.90
CA VAL A 9 -9.31 -5.67 -17.83
C VAL A 9 -8.63 -4.53 -17.07
N LEU A 10 -9.29 -3.97 -16.06
CA LEU A 10 -8.71 -2.92 -15.21
C LEU A 10 -7.48 -3.43 -14.45
N ILE A 11 -7.49 -4.68 -13.98
CA ILE A 11 -6.33 -5.27 -13.33
C ILE A 11 -5.19 -5.45 -14.34
N GLU A 12 -5.47 -5.93 -15.55
CA GLU A 12 -4.46 -6.05 -16.61
C GLU A 12 -3.84 -4.69 -16.97
N GLU A 13 -4.65 -3.64 -17.11
CA GLU A 13 -4.18 -2.27 -17.35
C GLU A 13 -3.30 -1.77 -16.20
N LEU A 14 -3.71 -2.02 -14.95
CA LEU A 14 -2.93 -1.67 -13.76
C LEU A 14 -1.53 -2.31 -13.79
N ILE A 15 -1.47 -3.62 -14.02
CA ILE A 15 -0.20 -4.36 -14.08
C ILE A 15 0.65 -3.89 -15.27
N THR A 16 0.04 -3.64 -16.42
CA THR A 16 0.74 -3.16 -17.62
C THR A 16 1.42 -1.81 -17.36
N VAL A 17 0.72 -0.88 -16.72
CA VAL A 17 1.29 0.42 -16.38
C VAL A 17 2.32 0.32 -15.27
N GLU A 18 2.13 -0.54 -14.27
CA GLU A 18 3.15 -0.83 -13.26
C GLU A 18 4.46 -1.31 -13.92
N ILE A 19 4.37 -2.28 -14.83
CA ILE A 19 5.54 -2.83 -15.55
C ILE A 19 6.20 -1.74 -16.39
N TRP A 20 5.42 -0.92 -17.08
CA TRP A 20 5.95 0.20 -17.86
C TRP A 20 6.71 1.19 -16.96
N LYS A 21 6.16 1.53 -15.79
CA LYS A 21 6.82 2.41 -14.82
C LYS A 21 8.10 1.82 -14.24
N GLN A 22 8.15 0.52 -14.01
CA GLN A 22 9.35 -0.13 -13.48
C GLN A 22 10.45 -0.28 -14.54
N LYS A 23 10.09 -0.59 -15.79
CA LYS A 23 11.06 -0.96 -16.84
C LYS A 23 11.38 0.18 -17.80
N ILE A 24 10.39 0.99 -18.18
CA ILE A 24 10.52 1.99 -19.25
C ILE A 24 10.81 3.38 -18.68
N PHE A 25 10.08 3.81 -17.66
CA PHE A 25 10.26 5.15 -17.08
C PHE A 25 11.72 5.45 -16.65
N PRO A 26 12.46 4.54 -15.99
CA PRO A 26 13.85 4.79 -15.62
C PRO A 26 14.78 4.95 -16.83
N ILE A 27 14.49 4.25 -17.93
CA ILE A 27 15.24 4.37 -19.19
C ILE A 27 14.96 5.74 -19.79
N VAL A 28 13.68 6.13 -19.90
CA VAL A 28 13.26 7.45 -20.41
C VAL A 28 13.91 8.58 -19.63
N CYS A 29 14.04 8.46 -18.31
CA CYS A 29 14.71 9.46 -17.48
C CYS A 29 16.24 9.51 -17.60
N ARG A 30 16.89 8.52 -18.21
CA ARG A 30 18.36 8.45 -18.39
C ARG A 30 18.82 8.83 -19.80
N LEU A 31 17.90 8.83 -20.77
CA LEU A 31 18.20 9.20 -22.15
C LEU A 31 18.52 10.70 -22.24
N GLU A 32 19.77 11.03 -22.57
CA GLU A 32 20.24 12.42 -22.72
C GLU A 32 19.76 13.08 -24.03
N ASP A 33 19.50 12.26 -25.03
CA ASP A 33 19.00 12.61 -26.37
C ASP A 33 17.47 12.76 -26.40
N PHE A 34 16.77 12.15 -25.43
CA PHE A 34 15.32 12.23 -25.32
C PHE A 34 14.88 13.53 -24.63
N LYS A 35 14.69 14.58 -25.43
CA LYS A 35 14.16 15.89 -24.99
C LYS A 35 12.78 16.11 -25.60
N PRO A 36 11.71 15.50 -25.04
CA PRO A 36 10.38 15.66 -25.59
C PRO A 36 9.95 17.13 -25.47
N LYS A 37 9.24 17.63 -26.50
CA LYS A 37 8.68 19.00 -26.49
C LYS A 37 7.70 19.22 -25.33
N SER A 38 7.12 18.14 -24.81
CA SER A 38 6.24 18.14 -23.63
C SER A 38 6.42 16.85 -22.84
N THR A 39 6.50 16.95 -21.52
CA THR A 39 6.51 15.81 -20.59
C THR A 39 5.10 15.27 -20.31
N PHE A 40 4.06 15.92 -20.83
CA PHE A 40 2.66 15.56 -20.60
C PHE A 40 2.32 14.11 -20.93
N PRO A 41 2.77 13.51 -22.05
CA PRO A 41 2.46 12.10 -22.34
C PRO A 41 3.03 11.13 -21.29
N ILE A 42 4.23 11.41 -20.77
CA ILE A 42 4.86 10.60 -19.72
C ILE A 42 4.08 10.73 -18.43
N TYR A 43 3.72 11.97 -18.08
CA TYR A 43 2.90 12.25 -16.90
C TYR A 43 1.52 11.55 -16.99
N LEU A 44 0.90 11.52 -18.16
CA LEU A 44 -0.38 10.84 -18.36
C LEU A 44 -0.30 9.35 -18.06
N VAL A 45 0.77 8.68 -18.51
CA VAL A 45 1.00 7.26 -18.20
C VAL A 45 1.25 7.06 -16.71
N LEU A 46 2.03 7.93 -16.06
CA LEU A 46 2.26 7.86 -14.61
C LEU A 46 0.95 8.03 -13.82
N ARG A 47 0.07 8.92 -14.28
CA ARG A 47 -1.22 9.19 -13.64
C ARG A 47 -2.26 8.10 -13.89
N HIS A 48 -2.13 7.37 -15.00
CA HIS A 48 -3.06 6.30 -15.33
C HIS A 48 -3.12 5.23 -14.24
N GLU A 49 -1.97 4.81 -13.69
CA GLU A 49 -1.95 3.85 -12.56
C GLU A 49 -2.73 4.39 -11.35
N ALA A 50 -2.54 5.67 -11.00
CA ALA A 50 -3.29 6.32 -9.92
C ALA A 50 -4.80 6.35 -10.18
N SER A 51 -5.22 6.57 -11.43
CA SER A 51 -6.62 6.54 -11.82
C SER A 51 -7.22 5.13 -11.71
N VAL A 52 -6.51 4.11 -12.20
CA VAL A 52 -6.98 2.72 -12.17
C VAL A 52 -7.08 2.20 -10.73
N ILE A 53 -6.04 2.42 -9.90
CA ILE A 53 -6.08 1.95 -8.50
C ILE A 53 -7.15 2.68 -7.68
N ASN A 54 -7.39 3.97 -7.93
CA ASN A 54 -8.44 4.73 -7.25
C ASN A 54 -9.84 4.25 -7.68
N LEU A 55 -10.01 3.90 -8.96
CA LEU A 55 -11.24 3.28 -9.43
C LEU A 55 -11.46 1.92 -8.75
N LEU A 56 -10.43 1.06 -8.72
CA LEU A 56 -10.48 -0.24 -8.05
C LEU A 56 -10.80 -0.09 -6.55
N GLU A 57 -10.17 0.84 -5.85
CA GLU A 57 -10.49 1.13 -4.45
C GLU A 57 -11.97 1.50 -4.27
N THR A 58 -12.52 2.32 -5.18
CA THR A 58 -13.91 2.76 -5.11
C THR A 58 -14.87 1.60 -5.37
N VAL A 59 -14.62 0.80 -6.41
CA VAL A 59 -15.54 -0.27 -6.80
C VAL A 59 -15.44 -1.51 -5.90
N PHE A 60 -14.26 -1.83 -5.36
CA PHE A 60 -14.04 -2.98 -4.47
C PHE A 60 -14.62 -2.77 -3.07
N TYR A 61 -15.15 -1.58 -2.78
CA TYR A 61 -16.02 -1.38 -1.63
C TYR A 61 -17.22 -2.35 -1.64
N HIS A 62 -17.70 -2.74 -2.83
CA HIS A 62 -18.75 -3.73 -3.02
C HIS A 62 -18.15 -5.12 -3.19
N LYS A 63 -18.55 -6.05 -2.32
CA LYS A 63 -18.04 -7.43 -2.27
C LYS A 63 -18.25 -8.16 -3.59
N GLU A 64 -19.40 -7.98 -4.22
CA GLU A 64 -19.79 -8.64 -5.48
C GLU A 64 -18.82 -8.30 -6.61
N ILE A 65 -18.32 -7.06 -6.65
CA ILE A 65 -17.40 -6.60 -7.69
C ILE A 65 -16.02 -7.24 -7.48
N CYS A 66 -15.55 -7.33 -6.24
CA CYS A 66 -14.25 -7.93 -5.98
C CYS A 66 -14.26 -9.46 -6.21
N GLU A 67 -15.41 -10.13 -6.02
CA GLU A 67 -15.58 -11.54 -6.40
C GLU A 67 -15.49 -11.75 -7.93
N SER A 68 -15.89 -10.76 -8.74
CA SER A 68 -15.75 -10.82 -10.20
C SER A 68 -14.31 -10.69 -10.73
N ALA A 69 -13.32 -10.45 -9.86
CA ALA A 69 -11.91 -10.46 -10.25
C ALA A 69 -11.39 -11.88 -10.57
N GLU A 70 -12.09 -12.93 -10.14
CA GLU A 70 -11.77 -14.33 -10.44
C GLU A 70 -10.26 -14.65 -10.31
N ASP A 71 -9.60 -15.12 -11.37
CA ASP A 71 -8.18 -15.48 -11.36
C ASP A 71 -7.24 -14.27 -11.33
N THR A 72 -7.67 -13.11 -11.85
CA THR A 72 -6.87 -11.87 -11.87
C THR A 72 -6.66 -11.27 -10.48
N ILE A 73 -7.39 -11.75 -9.47
CA ILE A 73 -7.18 -11.37 -8.07
C ILE A 73 -5.76 -11.69 -7.59
N LEU A 74 -5.12 -12.72 -8.15
CA LEU A 74 -3.74 -13.11 -7.82
C LEU A 74 -2.74 -12.02 -8.23
N ASP A 75 -2.93 -11.45 -9.41
CA ASP A 75 -2.08 -10.36 -9.90
C ASP A 75 -2.25 -9.11 -9.04
N LEU A 76 -3.47 -8.85 -8.58
CA LEU A 76 -3.76 -7.75 -7.67
C LEU A 76 -3.17 -7.98 -6.26
N ILE A 77 -3.19 -9.22 -5.76
CA ILE A 77 -2.49 -9.59 -4.52
C ILE A 77 -0.98 -9.35 -4.66
N ASP A 78 -0.39 -9.73 -5.79
CA ASP A 78 1.02 -9.50 -6.05
C ASP A 78 1.38 -8.02 -6.18
N TYR A 79 0.52 -7.26 -6.86
CA TYR A 79 0.63 -5.82 -6.98
C TYR A 79 0.59 -5.14 -5.61
N THR A 80 -0.43 -5.44 -4.81
CA THR A 80 -0.58 -4.88 -3.46
C THR A 80 0.60 -5.24 -2.58
N HIS A 81 1.12 -6.47 -2.66
CA HIS A 81 2.36 -6.84 -1.96
C HIS A 81 3.52 -5.92 -2.33
N ARG A 82 3.81 -5.73 -3.63
CA ARG A 82 4.91 -4.86 -4.09
C ARG A 82 4.76 -3.42 -3.59
N LYS A 83 3.55 -2.86 -3.65
CA LYS A 83 3.26 -1.50 -3.17
C LYS A 83 3.40 -1.38 -1.65
N LEU A 84 2.93 -2.35 -0.88
CA LEU A 84 3.07 -2.34 0.58
C LEU A 84 4.52 -2.54 1.02
N THR A 85 5.28 -3.41 0.34
CA THR A 85 6.73 -3.53 0.56
C THR A 85 7.44 -2.21 0.29
N LEU A 86 7.05 -1.48 -0.76
CA LEU A 86 7.61 -0.16 -1.07
C LEU A 86 7.38 0.83 0.08
N LEU A 87 6.18 0.86 0.66
CA LEU A 87 5.88 1.71 1.82
C LEU A 87 6.77 1.39 3.03
N VAL A 88 6.96 0.10 3.33
CA VAL A 88 7.85 -0.34 4.43
C VAL A 88 9.31 0.02 4.14
N ALA A 89 9.76 -0.14 2.89
CA ALA A 89 11.12 0.22 2.50
C ALA A 89 11.37 1.73 2.61
N GLN A 90 10.38 2.55 2.27
CA GLN A 90 10.46 4.01 2.42
C GLN A 90 10.63 4.41 3.89
N THR A 91 9.89 3.79 4.81
CA THR A 91 10.05 4.05 6.25
C THR A 91 11.43 3.66 6.77
N ALA A 92 11.98 2.53 6.31
CA ALA A 92 13.31 2.09 6.73
C ALA A 92 14.43 3.02 6.23
N SER A 93 14.21 3.70 5.09
CA SER A 93 15.19 4.61 4.51
C SER A 93 15.28 5.98 5.20
N GLY A 94 14.37 6.30 6.13
CA GLY A 94 14.32 7.60 6.82
C GLY A 94 13.99 8.80 5.92
N LYS A 95 13.67 8.56 4.65
CA LYS A 95 13.25 9.62 3.71
C LYS A 95 11.83 10.05 4.00
N ILE A 96 11.52 11.32 3.70
CA ILE A 96 10.15 11.81 3.78
C ILE A 96 9.30 11.01 2.77
N PRO A 97 8.22 10.33 3.20
CA PRO A 97 7.43 9.50 2.31
C PRO A 97 6.81 10.33 1.19
N GLY A 98 6.94 9.86 -0.04
CA GLY A 98 6.50 10.57 -1.25
C GLY A 98 7.39 11.73 -1.71
N LYS A 99 8.42 12.16 -0.96
CA LYS A 99 9.31 13.26 -1.41
C LYS A 99 10.68 12.75 -1.83
N GLU A 100 10.97 12.85 -3.13
CA GLU A 100 12.32 12.63 -3.67
C GLU A 100 13.13 13.93 -3.72
N ASP A 101 14.39 13.87 -3.28
CA ASP A 101 15.40 14.95 -3.44
C ASP A 101 16.01 14.97 -4.85
N SER A 102 15.27 14.51 -5.85
CA SER A 102 15.71 14.42 -7.24
C SER A 102 15.70 15.81 -7.91
N ASN A 103 16.68 16.11 -8.77
CA ASN A 103 16.73 17.40 -9.48
C ASN A 103 15.63 17.55 -10.55
N SER A 104 14.98 16.46 -10.98
CA SER A 104 13.92 16.51 -11.99
C SER A 104 12.53 16.54 -11.34
N GLU A 105 11.76 17.58 -11.61
CA GLU A 105 10.37 17.74 -11.14
C GLU A 105 9.49 16.52 -11.46
N LEU A 106 9.66 15.93 -12.64
CA LEU A 106 8.91 14.75 -13.07
C LEU A 106 9.13 13.53 -12.15
N LYS A 107 10.35 13.34 -11.62
CA LYS A 107 10.62 12.23 -10.67
C LYS A 107 10.02 12.49 -9.30
N LYS A 108 10.02 13.76 -8.85
CA LYS A 108 9.33 14.14 -7.61
C LYS A 108 7.84 13.84 -7.70
N GLN A 109 7.19 14.29 -8.77
CA GLN A 109 5.78 14.02 -9.03
C GLN A 109 5.50 12.52 -9.13
N ALA A 110 6.39 11.75 -9.79
CA ALA A 110 6.26 10.31 -9.86
C ALA A 110 6.31 9.65 -8.47
N ALA A 111 7.21 10.09 -7.59
CA ALA A 111 7.34 9.56 -6.23
C ALA A 111 6.17 9.94 -5.32
N GLU A 112 5.65 11.17 -5.44
CA GLU A 112 4.45 11.61 -4.72
C GLU A 112 3.23 10.76 -5.14
N MET A 113 3.03 10.59 -6.45
CA MET A 113 1.98 9.71 -6.97
C MET A 113 2.17 8.26 -6.53
N GLU A 114 3.41 7.75 -6.54
CA GLU A 114 3.71 6.37 -6.13
C GLU A 114 3.32 6.10 -4.67
N PHE A 115 3.55 7.08 -3.80
CA PHE A 115 3.15 7.00 -2.40
C PHE A 115 1.62 6.91 -2.27
N GLU A 116 0.88 7.79 -2.94
CA GLU A 116 -0.58 7.74 -2.94
C GLU A 116 -1.13 6.43 -3.51
N ILE A 117 -0.59 5.97 -4.64
CA ILE A 117 -0.92 4.69 -5.26
C ILE A 117 -0.76 3.54 -4.27
N ALA A 118 0.34 3.54 -3.51
CA ALA A 118 0.59 2.48 -2.54
C ALA A 118 -0.37 2.53 -1.33
N LEU A 119 -0.80 3.72 -0.91
CA LEU A 119 -1.86 3.86 0.09
C LEU A 119 -3.22 3.37 -0.43
N LYS A 120 -3.56 3.63 -1.71
CA LYS A 120 -4.76 3.06 -2.33
C LYS A 120 -4.67 1.53 -2.44
N ALA A 121 -3.49 1.00 -2.74
CA ALA A 121 -3.24 -0.43 -2.77
C ALA A 121 -3.47 -1.09 -1.39
N LEU A 122 -3.16 -0.39 -0.29
CA LEU A 122 -3.50 -0.85 1.06
C LEU A 122 -5.02 -1.00 1.26
N SER A 123 -5.81 0.00 0.83
CA SER A 123 -7.27 -0.07 0.89
C SER A 123 -7.81 -1.22 0.05
N VAL A 124 -7.32 -1.37 -1.18
CA VAL A 124 -7.68 -2.48 -2.07
C VAL A 124 -7.36 -3.83 -1.42
N PHE A 125 -6.16 -3.98 -0.86
CA PHE A 125 -5.79 -5.20 -0.14
C PHE A 125 -6.71 -5.46 1.05
N ARG A 126 -7.07 -4.43 1.83
CA ARG A 126 -8.05 -4.57 2.92
C ARG A 126 -9.39 -5.11 2.40
N PHE A 127 -9.88 -4.66 1.24
CA PHE A 127 -11.10 -5.22 0.66
C PHE A 127 -10.95 -6.70 0.30
N ILE A 128 -9.82 -7.08 -0.32
CA ILE A 128 -9.50 -8.49 -0.63
C ILE A 128 -9.53 -9.35 0.64
N THR A 129 -8.92 -8.87 1.75
CA THR A 129 -8.96 -9.61 3.02
C THR A 129 -10.38 -9.76 3.58
N GLY A 130 -11.32 -8.86 3.26
CA GLY A 130 -12.71 -8.99 3.65
C GLY A 130 -13.44 -10.16 2.96
N LEU A 131 -12.84 -10.74 1.92
CA LEU A 131 -13.43 -11.78 1.08
C LEU A 131 -12.72 -13.12 1.23
N ILE A 132 -11.89 -13.31 2.25
CA ILE A 132 -11.07 -14.52 2.41
C ILE A 132 -11.88 -15.81 2.20
N GLU A 133 -13.10 -15.88 2.70
CA GLU A 133 -13.96 -17.06 2.58
C GLU A 133 -14.47 -17.36 1.15
N SER A 134 -14.54 -16.34 0.28
CA SER A 134 -14.91 -16.50 -1.14
C SER A 134 -13.71 -16.47 -2.07
N LEU A 135 -12.50 -16.27 -1.56
CA LEU A 135 -11.30 -16.28 -2.38
C LEU A 135 -10.90 -17.70 -2.81
N PRO A 136 -10.33 -17.85 -4.02
CA PRO A 136 -9.66 -19.08 -4.42
C PRO A 136 -8.58 -19.53 -3.44
N VAL A 137 -8.44 -20.85 -3.24
CA VAL A 137 -7.50 -21.46 -2.28
C VAL A 137 -6.05 -21.01 -2.51
N ASN A 138 -5.66 -20.85 -3.77
CA ASN A 138 -4.35 -20.37 -4.20
C ASN A 138 -4.12 -18.89 -3.82
N ALA A 139 -5.14 -18.03 -3.83
CA ALA A 139 -5.06 -16.64 -3.41
C ALA A 139 -4.71 -16.53 -1.92
N VAL A 140 -5.43 -17.26 -1.07
CA VAL A 140 -5.14 -17.32 0.38
C VAL A 140 -3.73 -17.87 0.63
N THR A 141 -3.32 -18.90 -0.11
CA THR A 141 -1.97 -19.48 0.01
C THR A 141 -0.88 -18.48 -0.39
N ARG A 142 -1.09 -17.74 -1.47
CA ARG A 142 -0.16 -16.71 -1.95
C ARG A 142 -0.05 -15.56 -0.96
N MET A 143 -1.17 -15.14 -0.36
CA MET A 143 -1.15 -14.11 0.68
C MET A 143 -0.35 -14.54 1.92
N LEU A 144 -0.56 -15.78 2.38
CA LEU A 144 -0.03 -16.24 3.66
C LEU A 144 1.41 -16.77 3.56
N ASN A 145 1.66 -17.64 2.57
CA ASN A 145 2.88 -18.45 2.52
C ASN A 145 3.89 -17.93 1.50
N THR A 146 3.44 -17.26 0.44
CA THR A 146 4.35 -16.64 -0.54
C THR A 146 4.77 -15.25 -0.08
N HIS A 147 3.80 -14.38 0.24
CA HIS A 147 4.05 -12.96 0.54
C HIS A 147 4.11 -12.63 2.02
N ASN A 148 3.65 -13.53 2.90
CA ASN A 148 3.61 -13.32 4.35
C ASN A 148 3.01 -11.95 4.74
N PHE A 149 1.82 -11.66 4.19
CA PHE A 149 1.10 -10.41 4.48
C PHE A 149 0.90 -10.15 5.98
N PRO A 150 0.66 -11.15 6.86
CA PRO A 150 0.57 -10.88 8.30
C PRO A 150 1.80 -10.13 8.83
N CYS A 151 3.01 -10.59 8.52
CA CYS A 151 4.24 -9.92 8.94
C CYS A 151 4.42 -8.56 8.26
N LEU A 152 4.09 -8.45 6.97
CA LEU A 152 4.17 -7.17 6.24
C LEU A 152 3.26 -6.11 6.86
N LEU A 153 2.03 -6.48 7.24
CA LEU A 153 1.10 -5.58 7.89
C LEU A 153 1.58 -5.18 9.30
N VAL A 154 2.23 -6.09 10.05
CA VAL A 154 2.87 -5.72 11.33
C VAL A 154 3.90 -4.61 11.12
N GLN A 155 4.75 -4.73 10.09
CA GLN A 155 5.74 -3.70 9.77
C GLN A 155 5.08 -2.35 9.46
N LEU A 156 3.94 -2.35 8.77
CA LEU A 156 3.16 -1.12 8.53
C LEU A 156 2.55 -0.53 9.82
N VAL A 157 2.09 -1.38 10.75
CA VAL A 157 1.61 -0.91 12.06
C VAL A 157 2.74 -0.29 12.88
N GLU A 158 3.93 -0.90 12.85
CA GLU A 158 5.11 -0.47 13.61
C GLU A 158 5.66 0.86 13.08
N HIS A 159 5.79 1.00 11.75
CA HIS A 159 6.48 2.14 11.13
C HIS A 159 5.57 3.25 10.61
N CYS A 160 4.29 2.99 10.35
CA CYS A 160 3.28 3.97 9.92
C CYS A 160 3.78 4.95 8.83
N PRO A 161 3.92 4.53 7.56
CA PRO A 161 4.48 5.36 6.47
C PRO A 161 3.72 6.67 6.19
N TRP A 162 2.49 6.82 6.68
CA TRP A 162 1.67 8.03 6.62
C TRP A 162 1.85 8.96 7.82
N ILE A 163 2.85 8.72 8.68
CA ILE A 163 3.16 9.54 9.85
C ILE A 163 4.67 9.82 9.84
N TYR A 164 5.05 11.08 10.00
CA TYR A 164 6.46 11.42 10.25
C TYR A 164 6.59 12.68 11.10
N ARG A 165 7.76 12.88 11.72
CA ARG A 165 8.09 14.09 12.46
C ARG A 165 9.17 14.88 11.70
N LYS A 166 8.97 16.18 11.55
CA LYS A 166 9.97 17.09 10.97
C LYS A 166 10.06 18.34 11.83
N GLU A 167 11.27 18.71 12.26
CA GLU A 167 11.52 19.92 13.08
C GLU A 167 10.62 19.98 14.34
N GLY A 168 10.46 18.85 15.03
CA GLY A 168 9.61 18.73 16.23
C GLY A 168 8.10 18.67 15.96
N LYS A 169 7.66 18.92 14.72
CA LYS A 169 6.25 18.90 14.32
C LYS A 169 5.84 17.53 13.78
N LEU A 170 4.78 16.96 14.34
CA LEU A 170 4.18 15.72 13.85
C LEU A 170 3.33 16.00 12.61
N LYS A 171 3.53 15.25 11.54
CA LYS A 171 2.74 15.31 10.32
C LYS A 171 2.09 13.96 10.03
N LYS A 172 0.83 14.02 9.61
CA LYS A 172 0.04 12.86 9.16
C LYS A 172 -0.40 13.10 7.71
N PHE A 173 -0.53 12.02 6.95
CA PHE A 173 -1.08 12.06 5.59
C PHE A 173 -2.56 11.69 5.62
N GLU A 174 -3.41 12.58 5.12
CA GLU A 174 -4.85 12.36 5.01
C GLU A 174 -5.41 13.15 3.83
N ASP A 175 -6.40 12.57 3.15
CA ASP A 175 -7.12 13.18 2.03
C ASP A 175 -6.20 13.79 0.94
N GLY A 176 -5.07 13.12 0.65
CA GLY A 176 -4.12 13.51 -0.39
C GLY A 176 -3.09 14.56 0.04
N ALA A 177 -3.06 14.96 1.32
CA ALA A 177 -2.15 16.00 1.80
C ALA A 177 -1.50 15.66 3.13
N TRP A 178 -0.27 16.15 3.30
CA TRP A 178 0.42 16.17 4.57
C TRP A 178 -0.02 17.39 5.40
N TYR A 179 -0.52 17.15 6.61
CA TYR A 179 -0.89 18.21 7.54
C TYR A 179 -0.14 18.08 8.85
N GLU A 180 0.07 19.21 9.52
CA GLU A 180 0.63 19.26 10.87
C GLU A 180 -0.46 18.94 11.90
N VAL A 181 -0.17 18.00 12.80
CA VAL A 181 -1.15 17.49 13.76
C VAL A 181 -1.10 18.33 15.03
N PRO A 182 -2.22 18.90 15.49
CA PRO A 182 -2.31 19.51 16.82
C PRO A 182 -1.98 18.50 17.92
N TYR A 183 -1.42 18.97 19.04
CA TYR A 183 -0.98 18.09 20.15
C TYR A 183 -2.08 17.14 20.65
N GLU A 184 -3.32 17.62 20.69
CA GLU A 184 -4.50 16.86 21.13
C GLU A 184 -4.78 15.63 20.25
N ASP A 185 -4.45 15.71 18.95
CA ASP A 185 -4.71 14.66 17.96
C ASP A 185 -3.49 13.76 17.68
N HIS A 186 -2.39 13.92 18.42
CA HIS A 186 -1.17 13.12 18.21
C HIS A 186 -1.45 11.62 18.35
N VAL A 187 -2.24 11.23 19.36
CA VAL A 187 -2.59 9.83 19.66
C VAL A 187 -3.74 9.30 18.79
N LYS A 188 -4.46 10.17 18.07
CA LYS A 188 -5.62 9.77 17.25
C LYS A 188 -5.19 8.83 16.12
N ILE A 189 -5.87 7.70 16.04
CA ILE A 189 -5.70 6.69 14.99
C ILE A 189 -6.21 7.26 13.66
N THR A 190 -5.43 7.10 12.60
CA THR A 190 -5.79 7.55 11.24
C THR A 190 -6.66 6.53 10.52
N LYS A 191 -7.33 6.95 9.44
CA LYS A 191 -8.08 6.03 8.56
C LYS A 191 -7.18 4.92 8.02
N LEU A 192 -5.93 5.25 7.65
CA LEU A 192 -4.94 4.32 7.12
C LEU A 192 -4.54 3.26 8.14
N ASP A 193 -4.36 3.66 9.40
CA ASP A 193 -4.16 2.69 10.48
C ASP A 193 -5.33 1.70 10.58
N GLY A 194 -6.56 2.21 10.50
CA GLY A 194 -7.76 1.40 10.47
C GLY A 194 -7.74 0.36 9.35
N GLN A 195 -7.27 0.73 8.14
CA GLN A 195 -7.13 -0.21 7.02
C GLN A 195 -6.18 -1.37 7.36
N VAL A 196 -5.01 -1.08 7.92
CA VAL A 196 -4.04 -2.13 8.30
C VAL A 196 -4.59 -3.02 9.40
N TRP A 197 -5.20 -2.42 10.43
CA TRP A 197 -5.76 -3.16 11.57
C TRP A 197 -6.90 -4.09 11.13
N ILE A 198 -7.78 -3.62 10.26
CA ILE A 198 -8.88 -4.43 9.72
C ILE A 198 -8.32 -5.54 8.83
N ALA A 199 -7.32 -5.26 7.98
CA ALA A 199 -6.67 -6.28 7.16
C ALA A 199 -6.01 -7.38 8.02
N LEU A 200 -5.29 -6.99 9.09
CA LEU A 200 -4.71 -7.93 10.06
C LEU A 200 -5.80 -8.75 10.76
N TYR A 201 -6.87 -8.10 11.20
CA TYR A 201 -7.99 -8.74 11.86
C TYR A 201 -8.61 -9.82 10.96
N ASN A 202 -8.92 -9.48 9.71
CA ASN A 202 -9.51 -10.39 8.74
C ASN A 202 -8.63 -11.62 8.51
N ILE A 203 -7.31 -11.43 8.35
CA ILE A 203 -6.38 -12.54 8.11
C ILE A 203 -6.19 -13.40 9.37
N LEU A 204 -6.02 -12.80 10.55
CA LEU A 204 -5.70 -13.54 11.76
C LEU A 204 -6.90 -14.28 12.36
N LEU A 205 -8.12 -13.78 12.14
CA LEU A 205 -9.34 -14.39 12.67
C LEU A 205 -10.08 -15.29 11.68
N SER A 206 -9.73 -15.26 10.39
CA SER A 206 -10.27 -16.23 9.45
C SER A 206 -9.80 -17.64 9.78
N SER A 207 -10.76 -18.56 9.94
CA SER A 207 -10.48 -19.98 10.20
C SER A 207 -9.68 -20.63 9.07
N GLU A 208 -9.88 -20.18 7.83
CA GLU A 208 -9.13 -20.67 6.67
C GLU A 208 -7.66 -20.22 6.74
N CYS A 209 -7.42 -18.96 7.10
CA CYS A 209 -6.07 -18.44 7.25
C CYS A 209 -5.33 -19.11 8.41
N GLN A 210 -5.99 -19.33 9.55
CA GLN A 210 -5.40 -20.01 10.70
C GLN A 210 -4.95 -21.44 10.38
N ARG A 211 -5.70 -22.16 9.53
CA ARG A 211 -5.33 -23.51 9.09
C ARG A 211 -4.13 -23.53 8.14
N LYS A 212 -4.01 -22.51 7.28
CA LYS A 212 -2.98 -22.43 6.23
C LYS A 212 -1.69 -21.73 6.67
N TYR A 213 -1.77 -20.79 7.61
CA TYR A 213 -0.64 -19.95 7.99
C TYR A 213 0.34 -20.71 8.89
N ASN A 214 1.61 -20.71 8.49
CA ASN A 214 2.66 -21.34 9.28
C ASN A 214 3.13 -20.43 10.43
N PHE A 215 2.70 -20.73 11.65
CA PHE A 215 3.16 -20.05 12.86
C PHE A 215 4.53 -20.60 13.33
N ASN A 216 5.56 -20.37 12.53
CA ASN A 216 6.94 -20.60 12.97
C ASN A 216 7.36 -19.56 14.04
N ASN A 217 8.52 -19.76 14.66
CA ASN A 217 9.01 -18.89 15.75
C ASN A 217 9.17 -17.42 15.30
N PHE A 218 9.59 -17.20 14.05
CA PHE A 218 9.74 -15.86 13.49
C PHE A 218 8.39 -15.15 13.29
N ASN A 219 7.42 -15.83 12.67
CA ASN A 219 6.10 -15.28 12.42
C ASN A 219 5.36 -14.99 13.72
N LYS A 220 5.49 -15.87 14.73
CA LYS A 220 4.96 -15.62 16.08
C LYS A 220 5.59 -14.40 16.72
N SER A 221 6.91 -14.25 16.66
CA SER A 221 7.59 -13.11 17.27
C SER A 221 7.22 -11.79 16.59
N GLN A 222 7.07 -11.77 15.26
CA GLN A 222 6.56 -10.57 14.56
C GLN A 222 5.12 -10.25 14.97
N LEU A 223 4.21 -11.23 14.99
CA LEU A 223 2.82 -11.00 15.36
C LEU A 223 2.64 -10.52 16.81
N LEU A 224 3.52 -10.93 17.73
CA LEU A 224 3.47 -10.47 19.12
C LEU A 224 3.78 -8.97 19.26
N LYS A 225 4.59 -8.39 18.37
CA LYS A 225 4.86 -6.93 18.36
C LYS A 225 3.59 -6.09 18.23
N VAL A 226 2.55 -6.64 17.62
CA VAL A 226 1.25 -5.98 17.47
C VAL A 226 0.61 -5.69 18.83
N GLN A 227 0.85 -6.53 19.85
CA GLN A 227 0.36 -6.32 21.21
C GLN A 227 1.06 -5.13 21.86
N ASP A 228 2.37 -5.01 21.65
CA ASP A 228 3.17 -3.89 22.16
C ASP A 228 2.83 -2.59 21.43
N CYS A 229 2.56 -2.63 20.12
CA CYS A 229 2.18 -1.46 19.33
C CYS A 229 0.87 -0.79 19.79
N LYS A 230 -0.06 -1.55 20.43
CA LYS A 230 -1.28 -0.97 21.03
C LYS A 230 -0.95 -0.06 22.21
N GLY A 231 0.09 -0.37 22.99
CA GLY A 231 0.59 0.47 24.08
C GLY A 231 1.59 1.53 23.61
N SER A 232 2.44 1.18 22.64
CA SER A 232 3.54 2.02 22.16
C SER A 232 3.14 3.13 21.20
N ARG A 233 1.88 3.23 20.74
CA ARG A 233 1.41 4.47 20.08
C ARG A 233 1.40 5.68 21.03
N LEU A 234 1.46 5.45 22.36
CA LEU A 234 1.81 6.49 23.33
C LEU A 234 3.31 6.79 23.38
N HIS A 235 4.18 5.82 23.06
CA HIS A 235 5.64 5.95 23.14
C HIS A 235 6.33 6.32 21.83
N LEU A 236 5.82 6.00 20.64
CA LEU A 236 6.31 6.53 19.36
C LEU A 236 6.13 8.06 19.25
N CYS A 237 5.27 8.64 20.10
CA CYS A 237 5.23 10.09 20.34
C CYS A 237 6.45 10.63 21.11
N VAL A 238 7.18 9.76 21.82
CA VAL A 238 8.27 10.06 22.79
C VAL A 238 9.64 9.54 22.32
N SER A 239 9.72 8.45 21.54
CA SER A 239 10.97 7.73 21.25
C SER A 239 11.87 8.30 20.15
N HIS A 240 11.62 9.52 19.67
CA HIS A 240 12.60 10.30 18.90
C HIS A 240 12.97 11.61 19.63
N HIS A 241 12.94 11.57 20.97
CA HIS A 241 13.83 12.40 21.76
C HIS A 241 15.12 11.61 21.98
N ASP A 242 16.06 11.81 21.05
CA ASP A 242 17.47 12.08 21.33
C ASP A 242 18.14 12.55 20.02
#